data_AF-A0A2D0HL53-F1
#
_entry.id   AF-A0A2D0HL53-F1
#
_cell.length_a   1.000
_cell.length_b   1.000
_cell.length_c   1.000
_cell.angle_alpha   90.00
_cell.angle_beta   90.00
_cell.angle_gamma   90.00
#
_symmetry.space_group_name_H-M   'P 1'
#
loop_
_entity.id
_entity.type
_entity.pdbx_description
1 polymer ?
#
loop_
_entity_poly.entity_id
_entity_poly.type
_entity_poly.pdbx_seq_one_letter_code
_entity_poly.pdbx_strand_id
1 'polypeptide(L)'
;MKIGHSKETLASKKQKEILSYLDSQLLAWILESSLDEVDEEKIEFIFKKLLCHVQSLNIEDILVAFKAALKTRAILLKDEVKDIQQLKLFNLTGLSVVSNQMITAYAQKLVVEIDKYTDVNDLPLIFWQESYDVFKKLPELTESLNLDSIAPLIGWLQGKDYKELADLYFDGKTEIVVKKLEKVTHAFSWGFNSLIRHITFYLNRQKTPKIFNNLTSFVTHGVSTTAAVYAMSLGVYDRQVAISLSKAYQTIHPETEYSTFKEWLFNLDFGQWVEILQAHTGSSRKIEECFDNIQHKQQTLQSNQKVFDCTFINVENSVNIDGSIQLNELLIVEFNDHLWITTYDYQKYWQLSGVNIDKLKQFNRQMQDMIIQQIDFQQSTAKISIH
;
A
#
# COMPACT_ATOMS: atom_id res chain seq x y z
N MET A 1 -40.91 5.57 19.71
CA MET A 1 -40.55 4.26 19.11
C MET A 1 -39.10 4.00 19.46
N LYS A 2 -38.82 3.02 20.34
CA LYS A 2 -37.45 2.70 20.78
C LYS A 2 -36.69 2.09 19.60
N ILE A 3 -35.64 2.75 19.15
CA ILE A 3 -34.69 2.22 18.16
C ILE A 3 -34.03 1.01 18.81
N GLY A 4 -34.27 -0.17 18.27
CA GLY A 4 -33.67 -1.40 18.75
C GLY A 4 -32.17 -1.35 18.54
N HIS A 5 -31.40 -1.43 19.63
CA HIS A 5 -30.01 -1.87 19.56
C HIS A 5 -30.01 -3.28 18.95
N SER A 6 -29.50 -3.41 17.72
CA SER A 6 -29.21 -4.72 17.16
C SER A 6 -28.18 -5.38 18.09
N LYS A 7 -28.48 -6.60 18.55
CA LYS A 7 -27.54 -7.37 19.38
C LYS A 7 -26.35 -7.71 18.51
N GLU A 8 -25.23 -7.04 18.75
CA GLU A 8 -23.94 -7.35 18.14
C GLU A 8 -23.61 -8.83 18.40
N THR A 9 -23.44 -9.62 17.35
CA THR A 9 -23.20 -11.07 17.49
C THR A 9 -21.80 -11.33 18.03
N LEU A 10 -21.60 -12.44 18.76
CA LEU A 10 -20.26 -12.83 19.25
C LEU A 10 -19.24 -12.91 18.10
N ALA A 11 -19.68 -13.32 16.91
CA ALA A 11 -18.88 -13.32 15.68
C ALA A 11 -18.48 -11.90 15.26
N SER A 12 -19.42 -10.94 15.24
CA SER A 12 -19.14 -9.52 14.95
C SER A 12 -18.16 -8.90 15.95
N LYS A 13 -18.28 -9.25 17.23
CA LYS A 13 -17.38 -8.76 18.28
C LYS A 13 -15.95 -9.32 18.13
N LYS A 14 -15.82 -10.63 17.90
CA LYS A 14 -14.52 -11.28 17.64
C LYS A 14 -13.88 -10.79 16.34
N GLN A 15 -14.69 -10.54 15.30
CA GLN A 15 -14.24 -9.98 14.04
C GLN A 15 -13.69 -8.56 14.24
N LYS A 16 -14.40 -7.66 14.93
CA LYS A 16 -13.89 -6.32 15.28
C LYS A 16 -12.57 -6.37 16.06
N GLU A 17 -12.48 -7.27 17.03
CA GLU A 17 -11.29 -7.46 17.85
C GLU A 17 -10.09 -7.91 17.00
N ILE A 18 -10.28 -8.89 16.11
CA ILE A 18 -9.27 -9.37 15.16
C ILE A 18 -8.85 -8.29 14.15
N LEU A 19 -9.82 -7.57 13.59
CA LEU A 19 -9.59 -6.48 12.63
C LEU A 19 -8.84 -5.31 13.27
N SER A 20 -8.84 -5.20 14.61
CA SER A 20 -8.05 -4.22 15.35
C SER A 20 -6.58 -4.61 15.52
N TYR A 21 -6.23 -5.89 15.29
CA TYR A 21 -4.88 -6.43 15.50
C TYR A 21 -4.06 -6.63 14.21
N LEU A 22 -4.69 -6.59 13.04
CA LEU A 22 -4.04 -6.91 11.76
C LEU A 22 -4.13 -5.77 10.76
N ASP A 23 -3.02 -5.53 10.07
CA ASP A 23 -3.00 -4.68 8.90
C ASP A 23 -3.98 -5.23 7.85
N SER A 24 -4.78 -4.33 7.29
CA SER A 24 -5.68 -4.59 6.15
C SER A 24 -5.03 -5.39 5.02
N GLN A 25 -3.73 -5.20 4.80
CA GLN A 25 -2.95 -5.85 3.75
C GLN A 25 -2.62 -7.30 4.09
N LEU A 26 -2.36 -7.62 5.36
CA LEU A 26 -2.15 -8.99 5.83
C LEU A 26 -3.46 -9.79 5.75
N LEU A 27 -4.57 -9.15 6.12
CA LEU A 27 -5.90 -9.75 5.98
C LEU A 27 -6.25 -9.99 4.51
N ALA A 28 -5.97 -9.02 3.64
CA ALA A 28 -6.15 -9.15 2.20
C ALA A 28 -5.35 -10.32 1.63
N TRP A 29 -4.07 -10.46 1.99
CA TRP A 29 -3.21 -11.57 1.53
C TRP A 29 -3.71 -12.93 2.00
N ILE A 30 -4.16 -13.04 3.25
CA ILE A 30 -4.72 -14.28 3.80
C ILE A 30 -5.97 -14.70 3.03
N LEU A 31 -6.83 -13.73 2.69
CA LEU A 31 -8.10 -13.97 2.00
C LEU A 31 -7.92 -14.22 0.49
N GLU A 32 -6.96 -13.55 -0.14
CA GLU A 32 -6.55 -13.79 -1.53
C GLU A 32 -6.07 -15.22 -1.72
N SER A 33 -5.38 -15.76 -0.72
CA SER A 33 -4.87 -17.13 -0.72
C SER A 33 -5.94 -18.21 -0.52
N SER A 34 -7.18 -17.80 -0.18
CA SER A 34 -8.26 -18.63 0.38
C SER A 34 -9.60 -18.46 -0.37
N LEU A 35 -9.55 -18.22 -1.68
CA LEU A 35 -10.71 -17.82 -2.49
C LEU A 35 -11.86 -18.85 -2.54
N ASP A 36 -11.55 -20.15 -2.47
CA ASP A 36 -12.54 -21.24 -2.56
C ASP A 36 -12.76 -21.95 -1.21
N GLU A 37 -11.69 -22.19 -0.46
CA GLU A 37 -11.70 -22.70 0.91
C GLU A 37 -10.62 -21.99 1.74
N VAL A 38 -10.91 -21.79 3.02
CA VAL A 38 -9.97 -21.18 3.96
C VAL A 38 -8.85 -22.16 4.29
N ASP A 39 -7.68 -21.92 3.70
CA ASP A 39 -6.47 -22.71 3.89
C ASP A 39 -5.86 -22.41 5.26
N GLU A 40 -6.19 -23.26 6.24
CA GLU A 40 -5.75 -23.09 7.62
C GLU A 40 -4.22 -23.19 7.78
N GLU A 41 -3.54 -23.97 6.93
CA GLU A 41 -2.10 -24.13 6.96
C GLU A 41 -1.40 -22.85 6.48
N LYS A 42 -1.90 -22.22 5.41
CA LYS A 42 -1.41 -20.91 4.96
C LYS A 42 -1.69 -19.79 5.95
N ILE A 43 -2.87 -19.78 6.58
CA ILE A 43 -3.18 -18.81 7.64
C ILE A 43 -2.17 -18.94 8.77
N GLU A 44 -1.90 -20.16 9.20
CA GLU A 44 -0.95 -20.45 10.27
C GLU A 44 0.48 -20.09 9.89
N PHE A 45 0.88 -20.33 8.63
CA PHE A 45 2.17 -19.92 8.11
C PHE A 45 2.34 -18.38 8.10
N ILE A 46 1.33 -17.65 7.63
CA ILE A 46 1.36 -16.17 7.64
C ILE A 46 1.42 -15.66 9.07
N PHE A 47 0.60 -16.21 9.98
CA PHE A 47 0.61 -15.84 11.39
C PHE A 47 1.95 -16.12 12.07
N LYS A 48 2.57 -17.28 11.82
CA LYS A 48 3.89 -17.65 12.36
C LYS A 48 5.00 -16.66 11.96
N LYS A 49 4.83 -15.96 10.84
CA LYS A 49 5.76 -14.93 10.36
C LYS A 49 5.49 -13.53 10.91
N LEU A 50 4.36 -13.30 11.58
CA LEU A 50 4.06 -12.00 12.19
C LEU A 50 4.87 -11.83 13.48
N LEU A 51 5.37 -10.60 13.70
CA LEU A 51 6.18 -10.27 14.87
C LEU A 51 5.46 -10.58 16.20
N CYS A 52 4.12 -10.47 16.22
CA CYS A 52 3.29 -10.80 17.38
C CYS A 52 3.33 -12.30 17.74
N HIS A 53 3.60 -13.19 16.77
CA HIS A 53 3.79 -14.62 17.02
C HIS A 53 5.08 -14.91 17.80
N VAL A 54 6.12 -14.10 17.57
CA VAL A 54 7.42 -14.28 18.23
C VAL A 54 7.41 -13.75 19.67
N GLN A 55 6.46 -12.85 20.01
CA GLN A 55 6.50 -12.07 21.25
C GLN A 55 5.41 -12.40 22.29
N SER A 56 4.47 -13.30 22.01
CA SER A 56 3.33 -13.54 22.91
C SER A 56 3.14 -15.01 23.32
N LEU A 57 2.75 -15.24 24.57
CA LEU A 57 2.64 -16.59 25.18
C LEU A 57 1.28 -17.29 24.94
N ASN A 58 0.27 -16.58 24.38
CA ASN A 58 -1.12 -17.06 24.24
C ASN A 58 -1.64 -17.05 22.78
N ILE A 59 -0.76 -17.25 21.81
CA ILE A 59 -1.09 -17.18 20.37
C ILE A 59 -2.09 -18.23 19.92
N GLU A 60 -2.06 -19.41 20.53
CA GLU A 60 -2.78 -20.56 19.99
C GLU A 60 -4.31 -20.36 20.06
N ASP A 61 -4.81 -19.86 21.19
CA ASP A 61 -6.23 -19.49 21.35
C ASP A 61 -6.64 -18.35 20.40
N ILE A 62 -5.77 -17.37 20.21
CA ILE A 62 -6.00 -16.23 19.29
C ILE A 62 -6.06 -16.75 17.84
N LEU A 63 -5.15 -17.64 17.47
CA LEU A 63 -5.07 -18.23 16.13
C LEU A 63 -6.30 -19.09 15.82
N VAL A 64 -6.79 -19.89 16.79
CA VAL A 64 -8.02 -20.68 16.64
C VAL A 64 -9.22 -19.76 16.43
N ALA A 65 -9.37 -18.73 17.27
CA ALA A 65 -10.44 -17.75 17.10
C ALA A 65 -10.35 -17.01 15.76
N PHE A 66 -9.12 -16.73 15.31
CA PHE A 66 -8.82 -16.07 14.04
C PHE A 66 -9.22 -16.92 12.83
N LYS A 67 -8.76 -18.18 12.77
CA LYS A 67 -9.13 -19.14 11.72
C LYS A 67 -10.66 -19.29 11.63
N ALA A 68 -11.34 -19.42 12.77
CA ALA A 68 -12.79 -19.54 12.82
C ALA A 68 -13.51 -18.28 12.30
N ALA A 69 -13.02 -17.09 12.63
CA ALA A 69 -13.59 -15.84 12.15
C ALA A 69 -13.43 -15.68 10.62
N LEU A 70 -12.26 -16.02 10.07
CA LEU A 70 -12.03 -16.00 8.62
C LEU A 70 -12.92 -16.99 7.87
N LYS A 71 -13.06 -18.23 8.39
CA LYS A 71 -13.99 -19.23 7.86
C LYS A 71 -15.42 -18.72 7.83
N THR A 72 -15.88 -18.16 8.94
CA THR A 72 -17.23 -17.60 9.05
C THR A 72 -17.43 -16.49 8.03
N ARG A 73 -16.45 -15.57 7.89
CA ARG A 73 -16.49 -14.49 6.90
C ARG A 73 -16.56 -15.01 5.46
N ALA A 74 -15.72 -15.98 5.11
CA ALA A 74 -15.67 -16.55 3.77
C ALA A 74 -16.99 -17.22 3.38
N ILE A 75 -17.61 -17.96 4.31
CA ILE A 75 -18.94 -18.57 4.11
C ILE A 75 -20.00 -17.49 3.90
N LEU A 76 -20.07 -16.49 4.78
CA LEU A 76 -21.04 -15.39 4.66
C LEU A 76 -20.92 -14.64 3.33
N LEU A 77 -19.68 -14.36 2.89
CA LEU A 77 -19.44 -13.72 1.60
C LEU A 77 -19.91 -14.57 0.43
N LYS A 78 -19.64 -15.87 0.46
CA LYS A 78 -20.05 -16.82 -0.59
C LYS A 78 -21.57 -16.97 -0.68
N ASP A 79 -22.26 -16.93 0.47
CA ASP A 79 -23.71 -17.05 0.54
C ASP A 79 -24.42 -15.78 0.03
N GLU A 80 -23.83 -14.60 0.26
CA GLU A 80 -24.42 -13.30 -0.08
C GLU A 80 -24.03 -12.80 -1.48
N VAL A 81 -22.83 -13.12 -1.97
CA VAL A 81 -22.28 -12.61 -3.24
C VAL A 81 -22.21 -13.73 -4.28
N LYS A 82 -23.15 -13.70 -5.23
CA LYS A 82 -23.27 -14.74 -6.29
C LYS A 82 -22.27 -14.58 -7.43
N ASP A 83 -21.81 -13.36 -7.68
CA ASP A 83 -20.84 -13.08 -8.73
C ASP A 83 -19.42 -13.42 -8.25
N ILE A 84 -18.74 -14.33 -8.95
CA ILE A 84 -17.42 -14.83 -8.55
C ILE A 84 -16.36 -13.72 -8.58
N GLN A 85 -16.44 -12.78 -9.53
CA GLN A 85 -15.45 -11.70 -9.65
C GLN A 85 -15.63 -10.67 -8.53
N GLN A 86 -16.88 -10.33 -8.19
CA GLN A 86 -17.17 -9.51 -7.02
C GLN A 86 -16.79 -10.21 -5.71
N LEU A 87 -17.04 -11.51 -5.60
CA LEU A 87 -16.64 -12.30 -4.43
C LEU A 87 -15.12 -12.24 -4.22
N LYS A 88 -14.33 -12.39 -5.30
CA LYS A 88 -12.88 -12.23 -5.27
C LYS A 88 -12.50 -10.83 -4.80
N LEU A 89 -13.07 -9.79 -5.41
CA LEU A 89 -12.80 -8.40 -5.02
C LEU A 89 -13.12 -8.12 -3.53
N PHE A 90 -14.26 -8.59 -3.04
CA PHE A 90 -14.70 -8.36 -1.66
C PHE A 90 -13.83 -9.13 -0.66
N ASN A 91 -13.26 -10.26 -1.06
CA ASN A 91 -12.28 -10.97 -0.26
C ASN A 91 -10.97 -10.18 -0.13
N LEU A 92 -10.52 -9.50 -1.19
CA LEU A 92 -9.27 -8.71 -1.17
C LEU A 92 -9.30 -7.48 -0.25
N THR A 93 -10.47 -7.05 0.23
CA THR A 93 -10.57 -5.84 1.07
C THR A 93 -10.61 -6.13 2.56
N GLY A 94 -10.95 -7.35 2.97
CA GLY A 94 -11.20 -7.68 4.37
C GLY A 94 -12.50 -7.07 4.95
N LEU A 95 -13.25 -6.27 4.19
CA LEU A 95 -14.49 -5.62 4.62
C LEU A 95 -15.69 -6.59 4.53
N SER A 96 -16.80 -6.26 5.22
CA SER A 96 -18.10 -6.93 5.07
C SER A 96 -18.74 -6.66 3.70
N VAL A 97 -19.78 -7.44 3.37
CA VAL A 97 -20.56 -7.25 2.14
C VAL A 97 -21.13 -5.84 2.04
N VAL A 98 -21.75 -5.35 3.12
CA VAL A 98 -22.35 -4.01 3.17
C VAL A 98 -21.30 -2.92 2.92
N SER A 99 -20.15 -3.03 3.58
CA SER A 99 -19.05 -2.07 3.40
C SER A 99 -18.48 -2.10 1.99
N ASN A 100 -18.26 -3.29 1.43
CA ASN A 100 -17.81 -3.44 0.05
C ASN A 100 -18.81 -2.88 -0.97
N GLN A 101 -20.12 -3.02 -0.73
CA GLN A 101 -21.15 -2.41 -1.58
C GLN A 101 -21.09 -0.87 -1.54
N MET A 102 -20.87 -0.28 -0.35
CA MET A 102 -20.68 1.17 -0.23
C MET A 102 -19.42 1.65 -0.98
N ILE A 103 -18.30 0.94 -0.81
CA ILE A 103 -17.05 1.23 -1.53
C ILE A 103 -17.22 1.02 -3.04
N THR A 104 -17.96 0.00 -3.46
CA THR A 104 -18.30 -0.24 -4.88
C THR A 104 -19.01 0.96 -5.49
N ALA A 105 -20.08 1.45 -4.84
CA ALA A 105 -20.83 2.60 -5.35
C ALA A 105 -19.94 3.86 -5.45
N TYR A 106 -19.07 4.08 -4.46
CA TYR A 106 -18.14 5.19 -4.49
C TYR A 106 -17.06 5.05 -5.57
N ALA A 107 -16.49 3.85 -5.72
CA ALA A 107 -15.49 3.55 -6.75
C ALA A 107 -16.07 3.73 -8.16
N GLN A 108 -17.30 3.26 -8.41
CA GLN A 108 -17.97 3.46 -9.71
C GLN A 108 -18.17 4.95 -10.02
N LYS A 109 -18.56 5.76 -9.04
CA LYS A 109 -18.63 7.23 -9.21
C LYS A 109 -17.25 7.80 -9.59
N LEU A 110 -16.20 7.43 -8.87
CA LEU A 110 -14.85 7.92 -9.13
C LEU A 110 -14.30 7.46 -10.49
N VAL A 111 -14.61 6.24 -10.92
CA VAL A 111 -14.21 5.72 -12.24
C VAL A 111 -14.82 6.54 -13.38
N VAL A 112 -16.06 7.01 -13.25
CA VAL A 112 -16.69 7.90 -14.24
C VAL A 112 -15.98 9.25 -14.33
N GLU A 113 -15.36 9.70 -13.24
CA GLU A 113 -14.69 11.00 -13.14
C GLU A 113 -13.17 10.88 -13.13
N ILE A 114 -12.62 9.72 -13.45
CA ILE A 114 -11.21 9.37 -13.18
C ILE A 114 -10.22 10.27 -13.92
N ASP A 115 -10.58 10.72 -15.11
CA ASP A 115 -9.78 11.61 -15.96
C ASP A 115 -9.62 13.01 -15.35
N LYS A 116 -10.50 13.42 -14.42
CA LYS A 116 -10.34 14.70 -13.71
C LYS A 116 -9.18 14.69 -12.72
N TYR A 117 -8.62 13.53 -12.42
CA TYR A 117 -7.59 13.33 -11.40
C TYR A 117 -6.22 12.94 -11.99
N THR A 118 -6.07 12.89 -13.31
CA THR A 118 -4.79 12.50 -13.94
C THR A 118 -3.73 13.59 -13.84
N ASP A 119 -4.14 14.85 -13.95
CA ASP A 119 -3.22 16.00 -14.10
C ASP A 119 -3.13 16.83 -12.81
N VAL A 120 -3.60 16.29 -11.69
CA VAL A 120 -3.57 16.99 -10.40
C VAL A 120 -2.39 16.50 -9.56
N ASN A 121 -1.68 17.46 -8.96
CA ASN A 121 -0.55 17.19 -8.07
C ASN A 121 -0.98 16.81 -6.65
N ASP A 122 -2.22 17.16 -6.27
CA ASP A 122 -2.87 16.90 -5.00
C ASP A 122 -4.38 16.70 -5.25
N LEU A 123 -5.04 15.95 -4.38
CA LEU A 123 -6.47 15.69 -4.46
C LEU A 123 -7.26 16.86 -3.87
N PRO A 124 -8.36 17.28 -4.52
CA PRO A 124 -9.15 18.40 -4.03
C PRO A 124 -9.78 18.07 -2.68
N LEU A 125 -9.99 19.09 -1.83
CA LEU A 125 -10.59 18.93 -0.50
C LEU A 125 -11.91 18.12 -0.53
N ILE A 126 -12.70 18.31 -1.59
CA ILE A 126 -13.97 17.58 -1.77
C ILE A 126 -13.77 16.06 -1.86
N PHE A 127 -12.69 15.59 -2.50
CA PHE A 127 -12.36 14.17 -2.57
C PHE A 127 -12.11 13.58 -1.19
N TRP A 128 -11.33 14.29 -0.36
CA TRP A 128 -11.03 13.85 0.99
C TRP A 128 -12.28 13.81 1.85
N GLN A 129 -13.12 14.85 1.77
CA GLN A 129 -14.39 14.92 2.49
C GLN A 129 -15.34 13.79 2.09
N GLU A 130 -15.56 13.56 0.80
CA GLU A 130 -16.40 12.46 0.33
C GLU A 130 -15.87 11.10 0.77
N SER A 131 -14.56 10.88 0.70
CA SER A 131 -13.92 9.65 1.18
C SER A 131 -14.14 9.45 2.68
N TYR A 132 -13.99 10.51 3.49
CA TYR A 132 -14.29 10.49 4.92
C TYR A 132 -15.75 10.11 5.20
N ASP A 133 -16.69 10.71 4.48
CA ASP A 133 -18.13 10.50 4.68
C ASP A 133 -18.58 9.09 4.30
N VAL A 134 -17.93 8.47 3.31
CA VAL A 134 -18.12 7.05 2.97
C VAL A 134 -17.48 6.17 4.03
N PHE A 135 -16.21 6.40 4.37
CA PHE A 135 -15.46 5.54 5.30
C PHE A 135 -16.05 5.54 6.71
N LYS A 136 -16.56 6.68 7.19
CA LYS A 136 -17.22 6.80 8.50
C LYS A 136 -18.49 5.95 8.62
N LYS A 137 -19.11 5.55 7.51
CA LYS A 137 -20.30 4.69 7.47
C LYS A 137 -19.97 3.20 7.45
N LEU A 138 -18.70 2.82 7.24
CA LEU A 138 -18.28 1.42 7.21
C LEU A 138 -18.18 0.88 8.65
N PRO A 139 -18.94 -0.15 9.04
CA PRO A 139 -18.93 -0.68 10.40
C PRO A 139 -17.55 -1.06 10.95
N GLU A 140 -16.62 -1.45 10.07
CA GLU A 140 -15.24 -1.80 10.43
C GLU A 140 -14.36 -0.59 10.74
N LEU A 141 -14.67 0.58 10.18
CA LEU A 141 -13.84 1.78 10.29
C LEU A 141 -14.45 2.85 11.23
N THR A 142 -15.77 2.85 11.43
CA THR A 142 -16.49 3.93 12.15
C THR A 142 -15.89 4.28 13.50
N GLU A 143 -15.52 3.28 14.33
CA GLU A 143 -14.99 3.52 15.68
C GLU A 143 -13.62 4.22 15.67
N SER A 144 -12.81 3.92 14.67
CA SER A 144 -11.49 4.53 14.46
C SER A 144 -11.58 5.91 13.79
N LEU A 145 -12.66 6.16 13.04
CA LEU A 145 -12.93 7.41 12.33
C LEU A 145 -13.77 8.41 13.16
N ASN A 146 -13.50 8.49 14.45
CA ASN A 146 -14.23 9.34 15.40
C ASN A 146 -13.61 10.75 15.54
N LEU A 147 -13.50 11.45 14.41
CA LEU A 147 -13.23 12.88 14.39
C LEU A 147 -14.54 13.67 14.29
N ASP A 148 -14.58 14.84 14.91
CA ASP A 148 -15.71 15.76 14.81
C ASP A 148 -15.80 16.37 13.41
N SER A 149 -14.67 16.48 12.70
CA SER A 149 -14.57 16.86 11.29
C SER A 149 -13.33 16.24 10.63
N ILE A 150 -13.22 16.28 9.30
CA ILE A 150 -12.01 15.86 8.58
C ILE A 150 -10.85 16.84 8.73
N ALA A 151 -11.08 18.06 9.23
CA ALA A 151 -10.11 19.15 9.23
C ALA A 151 -8.75 18.79 9.89
N PRO A 152 -8.69 17.99 10.98
CA PRO A 152 -7.42 17.52 11.52
C PRO A 152 -6.63 16.65 10.55
N LEU A 153 -7.29 15.76 9.81
CA LEU A 153 -6.65 14.92 8.80
C LEU A 153 -6.15 15.75 7.61
N ILE A 154 -6.92 16.75 7.18
CA ILE A 154 -6.47 17.68 6.13
C ILE A 154 -5.25 18.47 6.59
N GLY A 155 -5.26 18.99 7.83
CA GLY A 155 -4.11 19.66 8.39
C GLY A 155 -2.88 18.75 8.48
N TRP A 156 -3.08 17.48 8.84
CA TRP A 156 -2.05 16.46 8.85
C TRP A 156 -1.45 16.24 7.45
N LEU A 157 -2.27 16.08 6.41
CA LEU A 157 -1.82 15.93 5.02
C LEU A 157 -1.09 17.17 4.48
N GLN A 158 -1.43 18.35 4.99
CA GLN A 158 -0.77 19.63 4.68
C GLN A 158 0.54 19.85 5.47
N GLY A 159 0.94 18.87 6.28
CA GLY A 159 2.20 18.89 7.03
C GLY A 159 2.12 19.50 8.44
N LYS A 160 0.97 19.99 8.91
CA LYS A 160 0.87 20.56 10.26
C LYS A 160 1.33 19.57 11.32
N ASP A 161 2.20 20.01 12.22
CA ASP A 161 2.69 19.15 13.28
C ASP A 161 1.61 18.84 14.33
N TYR A 162 1.89 17.89 15.23
CA TYR A 162 0.90 17.50 16.24
C TYR A 162 0.51 18.64 17.18
N LYS A 163 1.42 19.58 17.44
CA LYS A 163 1.15 20.72 18.32
C LYS A 163 0.24 21.72 17.63
N GLU A 164 0.53 22.08 16.38
CA GLU A 164 -0.33 22.94 15.56
C GLU A 164 -1.74 22.36 15.43
N LEU A 165 -1.84 21.05 15.19
CA LEU A 165 -3.14 20.37 15.13
C LEU A 165 -3.85 20.36 16.48
N ALA A 166 -3.12 20.24 17.59
CA ALA A 166 -3.68 20.29 18.93
C ALA A 166 -4.24 21.66 19.26
N ASP A 167 -3.48 22.70 18.97
CA ASP A 167 -3.87 24.09 19.22
C ASP A 167 -5.10 24.49 18.39
N LEU A 168 -5.22 23.96 17.16
CA LEU A 168 -6.34 24.27 16.27
C LEU A 168 -7.62 23.47 16.58
N TYR A 169 -7.50 22.20 16.98
CA TYR A 169 -8.64 21.26 16.96
C TYR A 169 -8.85 20.46 18.25
N PHE A 170 -7.93 20.52 19.23
CA PHE A 170 -7.98 19.65 20.42
C PHE A 170 -7.58 20.38 21.71
N ASP A 171 -7.86 21.67 21.82
CA ASP A 171 -7.60 22.49 23.02
C ASP A 171 -6.13 22.41 23.51
N GLY A 172 -5.18 22.32 22.58
CA GLY A 172 -3.74 22.19 22.90
C GLY A 172 -3.30 20.83 23.43
N LYS A 173 -4.17 19.81 23.43
CA LYS A 173 -3.88 18.47 23.95
C LYS A 173 -3.22 17.56 22.91
N THR A 174 -1.91 17.71 22.72
CA THR A 174 -1.11 16.96 21.73
C THR A 174 -1.27 15.43 21.83
N GLU A 175 -1.32 14.86 23.03
CA GLU A 175 -1.48 13.42 23.22
C GLU A 175 -2.79 12.87 22.64
N ILE A 176 -3.87 13.65 22.72
CA ILE A 176 -5.17 13.29 22.14
C ILE A 176 -5.07 13.30 20.62
N VAL A 177 -4.34 14.27 20.06
CA VAL A 177 -4.13 14.38 18.61
C VAL A 177 -3.41 13.17 18.08
N VAL A 178 -2.28 12.79 18.70
CA VAL A 178 -1.50 11.62 18.29
C VAL A 178 -2.38 10.38 18.30
N LYS A 179 -3.05 10.11 19.43
CA LYS A 179 -3.90 8.92 19.57
C LYS A 179 -5.07 8.89 18.59
N LYS A 180 -5.70 10.03 18.30
CA LYS A 180 -6.83 10.10 17.34
C LYS A 180 -6.33 10.01 15.90
N LEU A 181 -5.26 10.70 15.54
CA LEU A 181 -4.70 10.66 14.20
C LEU A 181 -4.15 9.28 13.86
N GLU A 182 -3.43 8.60 14.75
CA GLU A 182 -2.95 7.23 14.49
C GLU A 182 -4.08 6.26 14.16
N LYS A 183 -5.20 6.34 14.90
CA LYS A 183 -6.39 5.52 14.61
C LYS A 183 -7.02 5.89 13.27
N VAL A 184 -7.12 7.18 12.99
CA VAL A 184 -7.70 7.69 11.75
C VAL A 184 -6.84 7.31 10.56
N THR A 185 -5.50 7.45 10.65
CA THR A 185 -4.59 7.14 9.56
C THR A 185 -4.62 5.65 9.23
N HIS A 186 -4.63 4.77 10.24
CA HIS A 186 -4.80 3.33 10.03
C HIS A 186 -6.13 3.01 9.33
N ALA A 187 -7.25 3.54 9.83
CA ALA A 187 -8.56 3.28 9.26
C ALA A 187 -8.70 3.84 7.83
N PHE A 188 -8.16 5.02 7.56
CA PHE A 188 -8.12 5.60 6.22
C PHE A 188 -7.27 4.78 5.25
N SER A 189 -6.10 4.33 5.68
CA SER A 189 -5.24 3.47 4.85
C SER A 189 -5.98 2.18 4.47
N TRP A 190 -6.74 1.58 5.39
CA TRP A 190 -7.58 0.43 5.06
C TRP A 190 -8.71 0.78 4.09
N GLY A 191 -9.44 1.88 4.34
CA GLY A 191 -10.50 2.36 3.45
C GLY A 191 -9.98 2.61 2.03
N PHE A 192 -8.81 3.25 1.90
CA PHE A 192 -8.20 3.53 0.60
C PHE A 192 -7.62 2.29 -0.07
N ASN A 193 -6.98 1.37 0.65
CA ASN A 193 -6.59 0.08 0.08
C ASN A 193 -7.81 -0.60 -0.57
N SER A 194 -8.94 -0.62 0.15
CA SER A 194 -10.19 -1.19 -0.36
C SER A 194 -10.70 -0.44 -1.59
N LEU A 195 -10.66 0.89 -1.57
CA LEU A 195 -11.09 1.75 -2.67
C LEU A 195 -10.23 1.54 -3.93
N ILE A 196 -8.91 1.49 -3.80
CA ILE A 196 -7.97 1.27 -4.90
C ILE A 196 -8.23 -0.07 -5.60
N ARG A 197 -8.51 -1.14 -4.82
CA ARG A 197 -8.89 -2.45 -5.38
C ARG A 197 -10.17 -2.36 -6.21
N HIS A 198 -11.17 -1.66 -5.70
CA HIS A 198 -12.44 -1.47 -6.44
C HIS A 198 -12.26 -0.61 -7.69
N ILE A 199 -11.54 0.50 -7.61
CA ILE A 199 -11.26 1.36 -8.77
C ILE A 199 -10.54 0.55 -9.85
N THR A 200 -9.46 -0.15 -9.48
CA THR A 200 -8.70 -1.00 -10.42
C THR A 200 -9.57 -2.08 -11.06
N PHE A 201 -10.47 -2.70 -10.28
CA PHE A 201 -11.42 -3.69 -10.79
C PHE A 201 -12.37 -3.09 -11.84
N TYR A 202 -12.98 -1.94 -11.56
CA TYR A 202 -13.95 -1.30 -12.46
C TYR A 202 -13.31 -0.58 -13.65
N LEU A 203 -12.02 -0.24 -13.57
CA LEU A 203 -11.23 0.24 -14.71
C LEU A 203 -10.92 -0.86 -15.73
N ASN A 204 -11.16 -2.14 -15.40
CA ASN A 204 -11.02 -3.28 -16.31
C ASN A 204 -9.71 -3.27 -17.12
N ARG A 205 -8.57 -3.23 -16.42
CA ARG A 205 -7.20 -3.15 -16.97
C ARG A 205 -6.78 -1.79 -17.54
N GLN A 206 -7.63 -0.76 -17.48
CA GLN A 206 -7.16 0.61 -17.69
C GLN A 206 -6.25 1.05 -16.53
N LYS A 207 -5.28 1.89 -16.83
CA LYS A 207 -4.28 2.34 -15.86
C LYS A 207 -4.93 3.26 -14.82
N THR A 208 -4.94 2.83 -13.56
CA THR A 208 -5.33 3.67 -12.43
C THR A 208 -4.41 4.89 -12.33
N PRO A 209 -4.94 6.13 -12.22
CA PRO A 209 -4.09 7.31 -12.08
C PRO A 209 -3.20 7.19 -10.84
N LYS A 210 -1.97 7.66 -10.97
CA LYS A 210 -0.93 7.47 -9.93
C LYS A 210 -1.33 8.02 -8.57
N ILE A 211 -2.07 9.13 -8.57
CA ILE A 211 -2.52 9.75 -7.33
C ILE A 211 -3.38 8.81 -6.47
N PHE A 212 -4.15 7.91 -7.10
CA PHE A 212 -4.92 6.89 -6.40
C PHE A 212 -4.04 5.81 -5.79
N ASN A 213 -2.99 5.39 -6.51
CA ASN A 213 -2.06 4.37 -6.02
C ASN A 213 -1.27 4.83 -4.77
N ASN A 214 -1.19 6.14 -4.54
CA ASN A 214 -0.48 6.74 -3.41
C ASN A 214 -1.38 7.13 -2.22
N LEU A 215 -2.71 6.89 -2.30
CA LEU A 215 -3.66 7.35 -1.28
C LEU A 215 -3.33 6.88 0.14
N THR A 216 -2.91 5.63 0.30
CA THR A 216 -2.51 5.08 1.59
C THR A 216 -1.23 5.74 2.11
N SER A 217 -0.26 5.97 1.21
CA SER A 217 0.99 6.65 1.53
C SER A 217 0.78 8.11 1.93
N PHE A 218 -0.15 8.82 1.29
CA PHE A 218 -0.51 10.20 1.67
C PHE A 218 -0.91 10.29 3.13
N VAL A 219 -1.85 9.43 3.54
CA VAL A 219 -2.36 9.41 4.90
C VAL A 219 -1.29 8.95 5.90
N THR A 220 -0.56 7.89 5.55
CA THR A 220 0.46 7.28 6.42
C THR A 220 1.62 8.23 6.71
N HIS A 221 2.10 8.94 5.67
CA HIS A 221 3.19 9.89 5.81
C HIS A 221 2.74 11.31 6.16
N GLY A 222 1.43 11.60 6.07
CA GLY A 222 0.89 12.94 6.28
C GLY A 222 1.32 13.94 5.22
N VAL A 223 1.34 13.53 3.97
CA VAL A 223 1.71 14.37 2.82
C VAL A 223 0.62 14.29 1.76
N SER A 224 0.39 15.36 1.01
CA SER A 224 -0.72 15.43 0.06
C SER A 224 -0.31 15.26 -1.40
N THR A 225 0.99 15.24 -1.71
CA THR A 225 1.49 15.17 -3.09
C THR A 225 2.23 13.86 -3.37
N THR A 226 2.13 13.40 -4.63
CA THR A 226 2.87 12.22 -5.11
C THR A 226 4.40 12.40 -4.97
N ALA A 227 4.93 13.58 -5.26
CA ALA A 227 6.35 13.88 -5.14
C ALA A 227 6.84 13.81 -3.68
N ALA A 228 6.03 14.24 -2.70
CA ALA A 228 6.38 14.10 -1.28
C ALA A 228 6.40 12.63 -0.85
N VAL A 229 5.47 11.80 -1.33
CA VAL A 229 5.51 10.34 -1.11
C VAL A 229 6.79 9.75 -1.68
N TYR A 230 7.20 10.16 -2.88
CA TYR A 230 8.44 9.69 -3.48
C TYR A 230 9.66 10.08 -2.65
N ALA A 231 9.75 11.31 -2.14
CA ALA A 231 10.80 11.74 -1.23
C ALA A 231 10.87 10.84 0.03
N MET A 232 9.73 10.62 0.68
CA MET A 232 9.64 9.74 1.86
C MET A 232 10.11 8.31 1.52
N SER A 233 9.67 7.74 0.40
CA SER A 233 10.08 6.41 -0.05
C SER A 233 11.57 6.30 -0.37
N LEU A 234 12.18 7.41 -0.81
CA LEU A 234 13.59 7.53 -1.09
C LEU A 234 14.43 7.79 0.17
N GLY A 235 13.82 7.82 1.37
CA GLY A 235 14.55 7.88 2.64
C GLY A 235 14.60 9.26 3.29
N VAL A 236 13.87 10.25 2.75
CA VAL A 236 13.64 11.50 3.47
C VAL A 236 12.69 11.21 4.63
N TYR A 237 13.22 11.09 5.85
CA TYR A 237 12.42 10.71 7.02
C TYR A 237 11.67 11.89 7.65
N ASP A 238 12.09 13.14 7.37
CA ASP A 238 11.40 14.33 7.84
C ASP A 238 10.32 14.77 6.84
N ARG A 239 9.07 14.79 7.32
CA ARG A 239 7.90 15.13 6.52
C ARG A 239 7.94 16.56 5.95
N GLN A 240 8.46 17.53 6.71
CA GLN A 240 8.54 18.92 6.25
C GLN A 240 9.59 19.08 5.15
N VAL A 241 10.70 18.35 5.26
CA VAL A 241 11.71 18.25 4.20
C VAL A 241 11.11 17.64 2.94
N ALA A 242 10.36 16.53 3.06
CA ALA A 242 9.70 15.90 1.92
C ALA A 242 8.69 16.82 1.21
N ILE A 243 7.87 17.54 1.96
CA ILE A 243 6.91 18.53 1.40
C ILE A 243 7.66 19.67 0.69
N SER A 244 8.76 20.16 1.27
CA SER A 244 9.55 21.25 0.70
C SER A 244 10.22 20.82 -0.61
N LEU A 245 10.82 19.63 -0.64
CA LEU A 245 11.38 19.02 -1.86
C LEU A 245 10.30 18.82 -2.93
N SER A 246 9.12 18.35 -2.55
CA SER A 246 7.98 18.23 -3.47
C SER A 246 7.62 19.56 -4.12
N LYS A 247 7.51 20.64 -3.32
CA LYS A 247 7.17 21.97 -3.85
C LYS A 247 8.25 22.47 -4.81
N ALA A 248 9.53 22.28 -4.46
CA ALA A 248 10.64 22.68 -5.32
C ALA A 248 10.73 21.86 -6.62
N TYR A 249 10.36 20.58 -6.58
CA TYR A 249 10.30 19.76 -7.79
C TYR A 249 9.17 20.22 -8.72
N GLN A 250 7.97 20.45 -8.16
CA GLN A 250 6.76 20.80 -8.91
C GLN A 250 6.81 22.19 -9.55
N THR A 251 7.67 23.09 -9.07
CA THR A 251 7.89 24.39 -9.74
C THR A 251 8.68 24.26 -11.04
N ILE A 252 9.45 23.16 -11.19
CA ILE A 252 10.33 22.90 -12.33
C ILE A 252 9.71 21.86 -13.27
N HIS A 253 9.01 20.88 -12.71
CA HIS A 253 8.44 19.74 -13.43
C HIS A 253 6.91 19.72 -13.31
N PRO A 254 6.17 19.87 -14.42
CA PRO A 254 4.70 19.87 -14.40
C PRO A 254 4.11 18.49 -14.12
N GLU A 255 4.80 17.42 -14.51
CA GLU A 255 4.39 16.03 -14.28
C GLU A 255 5.28 15.35 -13.24
N THR A 256 4.69 14.47 -12.43
CA THR A 256 5.42 13.73 -11.39
C THR A 256 5.61 12.26 -11.77
N GLU A 257 6.75 11.96 -12.37
CA GLU A 257 7.23 10.61 -12.65
C GLU A 257 8.27 10.18 -11.60
N TYR A 258 8.17 8.95 -11.09
CA TYR A 258 9.07 8.47 -10.02
C TYR A 258 10.53 8.46 -10.45
N SER A 259 10.83 7.99 -11.67
CA SER A 259 12.19 7.96 -12.21
C SER A 259 12.79 9.36 -12.31
N THR A 260 12.03 10.31 -12.84
CA THR A 260 12.45 11.70 -13.01
C THR A 260 12.63 12.40 -11.65
N PHE A 261 11.72 12.16 -10.70
CA PHE A 261 11.85 12.70 -9.34
C PHE A 261 13.08 12.13 -8.63
N LYS A 262 13.31 10.82 -8.73
CA LYS A 262 14.47 10.14 -8.14
C LYS A 262 15.78 10.68 -8.70
N GLU A 263 15.87 10.80 -10.03
CA GLU A 263 17.07 11.33 -10.70
C GLU A 263 17.33 12.78 -10.28
N TRP A 264 16.29 13.62 -10.27
CA TRP A 264 16.39 14.98 -9.77
C TRP A 264 16.92 15.03 -8.33
N LEU A 265 16.28 14.29 -7.41
CA LEU A 265 16.65 14.30 -5.98
C LEU A 265 18.10 13.85 -5.76
N PHE A 266 18.55 12.83 -6.49
CA PHE A 266 19.89 12.25 -6.38
C PHE A 266 20.99 13.12 -7.02
N ASN A 267 20.62 14.06 -7.89
CA ASN A 267 21.55 14.98 -8.53
C ASN A 267 21.63 16.34 -7.82
N LEU A 268 20.83 16.57 -6.76
CA LEU A 268 20.95 17.78 -5.96
C LEU A 268 22.22 17.75 -5.13
N ASP A 269 23.00 18.84 -5.19
CA ASP A 269 24.10 19.06 -4.26
C ASP A 269 23.60 19.58 -2.90
N PHE A 270 24.46 19.55 -1.89
CA PHE A 270 24.10 20.01 -0.54
C PHE A 270 23.72 21.50 -0.50
N GLY A 271 24.32 22.34 -1.35
CA GLY A 271 23.97 23.75 -1.46
C GLY A 271 22.53 23.94 -1.93
N GLN A 272 22.12 23.19 -2.95
CA GLN A 272 20.74 23.18 -3.45
C GLN A 272 19.75 22.67 -2.40
N TRP A 273 20.12 21.64 -1.62
CA TRP A 273 19.31 21.19 -0.49
C TRP A 273 19.10 22.31 0.53
N VAL A 274 20.17 23.03 0.88
CA VAL A 274 20.10 24.16 1.81
C VAL A 274 19.21 25.27 1.25
N GLU A 275 19.36 25.65 -0.03
CA GLU A 275 18.52 26.67 -0.67
C GLU A 275 17.02 26.31 -0.65
N ILE A 276 16.68 25.06 -0.97
CA ILE A 276 15.29 24.58 -0.96
C ILE A 276 14.69 24.60 0.46
N LEU A 277 15.50 24.27 1.48
CA LEU A 277 15.03 23.99 2.84
C LEU A 277 15.21 25.16 3.82
N GLN A 278 15.99 26.18 3.45
CA GLN A 278 16.33 27.35 4.29
C GLN A 278 15.09 28.08 4.85
N ALA A 279 13.95 28.01 4.16
CA ALA A 279 12.72 28.64 4.60
C ALA A 279 11.96 27.88 5.72
N HIS A 280 12.27 26.60 5.98
CA HIS A 280 11.38 25.73 6.79
C HIS A 280 12.04 25.06 7.99
N THR A 281 13.30 24.62 7.90
CA THR A 281 13.86 23.74 8.94
C THR A 281 14.59 24.47 10.06
N GLY A 282 15.08 25.70 9.84
CA GLY A 282 15.84 26.49 10.82
C GLY A 282 17.09 25.79 11.42
N SER A 283 17.42 24.58 10.94
CA SER A 283 18.40 23.67 11.51
C SER A 283 19.17 23.00 10.38
N SER A 284 20.38 23.49 10.12
CA SER A 284 21.31 22.93 9.13
C SER A 284 21.58 21.45 9.37
N ARG A 285 21.66 21.04 10.64
CA ARG A 285 21.92 19.65 11.03
C ARG A 285 20.87 18.66 10.51
N LYS A 286 19.58 19.01 10.54
CA LYS A 286 18.52 18.14 10.01
C LYS A 286 18.62 17.96 8.48
N ILE A 287 19.03 19.02 7.79
CA ILE A 287 19.25 19.00 6.34
C ILE A 287 20.42 18.06 6.03
N GLU A 288 21.52 18.20 6.77
CA GLU A 288 22.73 17.38 6.64
C GLU A 288 22.44 15.89 6.88
N GLU A 289 21.74 15.55 7.97
CA GLU A 289 21.34 14.17 8.26
C GLU A 289 20.44 13.56 7.16
N CYS A 290 19.49 14.33 6.60
CA CYS A 290 18.66 13.87 5.49
C CYS A 290 19.48 13.70 4.20
N PHE A 291 20.35 14.65 3.89
CA PHE A 291 21.20 14.62 2.70
C PHE A 291 22.12 13.40 2.73
N ASP A 292 22.82 13.17 3.84
CA ASP A 292 23.74 12.03 4.00
C ASP A 292 23.02 10.70 3.83
N ASN A 293 21.80 10.57 4.37
CA ASN A 293 20.98 9.37 4.19
C ASN A 293 20.60 9.13 2.72
N ILE A 294 20.25 10.19 1.98
CA ILE A 294 19.94 10.09 0.55
C ILE A 294 21.19 9.70 -0.24
N GLN A 295 22.33 10.33 0.04
CA GLN A 295 23.60 10.00 -0.61
C GLN A 295 24.01 8.55 -0.33
N HIS A 296 23.89 8.08 0.91
CA HIS A 296 24.15 6.69 1.26
C HIS A 296 23.21 5.73 0.51
N LYS A 297 21.92 6.07 0.40
CA LYS A 297 20.96 5.23 -0.34
C LYS A 297 21.23 5.24 -1.84
N GLN A 298 21.59 6.38 -2.42
CA GLN A 298 22.03 6.47 -3.81
C GLN A 298 23.26 5.59 -4.03
N GLN A 299 24.29 5.71 -3.17
CA GLN A 299 25.48 4.89 -3.22
C GLN A 299 25.13 3.41 -3.09
N THR A 300 24.27 3.02 -2.14
CA THR A 300 23.82 1.63 -1.96
C THR A 300 23.13 1.10 -3.22
N LEU A 301 22.21 1.89 -3.81
CA LEU A 301 21.49 1.51 -5.02
C LEU A 301 22.40 1.44 -6.26
N GLN A 302 23.45 2.26 -6.32
CA GLN A 302 24.45 2.28 -7.39
C GLN A 302 25.55 1.23 -7.19
N SER A 303 25.95 0.94 -5.95
CA SER A 303 27.02 0.01 -5.58
C SER A 303 26.55 -1.44 -5.52
N ASN A 304 25.25 -1.67 -5.32
CA ASN A 304 24.68 -3.02 -5.22
C ASN A 304 23.95 -3.50 -6.47
N GLN A 305 23.92 -2.73 -7.57
CA GLN A 305 23.28 -3.19 -8.80
C GLN A 305 24.08 -4.34 -9.44
N LYS A 306 23.84 -5.55 -8.94
CA LYS A 306 24.28 -6.78 -9.56
C LYS A 306 23.21 -7.17 -10.56
N VAL A 307 23.54 -7.03 -11.84
CA VAL A 307 22.69 -7.50 -12.94
C VAL A 307 23.07 -8.93 -13.26
N PHE A 308 22.08 -9.81 -13.25
CA PHE A 308 22.22 -11.22 -13.61
C PHE A 308 21.42 -11.50 -14.88
N ASP A 309 22.11 -12.02 -15.89
CA ASP A 309 21.46 -12.65 -17.03
C ASP A 309 21.00 -14.06 -16.64
N CYS A 310 19.71 -14.33 -16.79
CA CYS A 310 19.09 -15.61 -16.48
C CYS A 310 18.35 -16.14 -17.70
N THR A 311 18.19 -17.45 -17.77
CA THR A 311 17.25 -18.09 -18.70
C THR A 311 15.97 -18.43 -17.96
N PHE A 312 14.89 -18.70 -18.69
CA PHE A 312 13.69 -19.26 -18.07
C PHE A 312 13.09 -20.35 -18.96
N ILE A 313 12.34 -21.25 -18.34
CA ILE A 313 11.69 -22.37 -19.00
C ILE A 313 10.18 -22.15 -18.89
N ASN A 314 9.49 -22.28 -20.02
CA ASN A 314 8.04 -22.32 -20.04
C ASN A 314 7.58 -23.68 -19.50
N VAL A 315 6.81 -23.66 -18.42
CA VAL A 315 6.22 -24.88 -17.84
C VAL A 315 4.82 -25.02 -18.45
N GLU A 316 4.55 -26.17 -19.05
CA GLU A 316 3.40 -26.44 -19.93
C GLU A 316 2.06 -25.87 -19.40
N ASN A 317 1.33 -25.20 -20.31
CA ASN A 317 0.03 -24.49 -20.20
C ASN A 317 0.04 -22.95 -20.12
N SER A 318 1.20 -22.26 -20.13
CA SER A 318 1.18 -20.81 -20.39
C SER A 318 0.95 -20.55 -21.89
N VAL A 319 -0.32 -20.26 -22.23
CA VAL A 319 -0.79 -19.87 -23.57
C VAL A 319 0.10 -18.77 -24.13
N ASN A 320 0.36 -18.86 -25.45
CA ASN A 320 1.07 -17.90 -26.30
C ASN A 320 1.19 -16.48 -25.71
N ILE A 321 2.44 -16.02 -25.68
CA ILE A 321 2.83 -14.71 -25.21
C ILE A 321 2.38 -13.71 -26.28
N ASP A 322 1.13 -13.29 -26.20
CA ASP A 322 0.72 -12.07 -26.88
C ASP A 322 1.50 -10.92 -26.22
N GLY A 323 2.09 -10.03 -27.03
CA GLY A 323 3.01 -8.97 -26.60
C GLY A 323 2.41 -7.88 -25.70
N SER A 324 1.41 -8.21 -24.90
CA SER A 324 0.63 -7.32 -24.03
C SER A 324 1.14 -7.26 -22.58
N ILE A 325 2.13 -8.06 -22.19
CA ILE A 325 2.62 -8.08 -20.79
C ILE A 325 3.68 -7.01 -20.63
N GLN A 326 3.44 -6.05 -19.73
CA GLN A 326 4.41 -5.00 -19.44
C GLN A 326 5.42 -5.48 -18.38
N LEU A 327 6.67 -5.02 -18.47
CA LEU A 327 7.76 -5.40 -17.54
C LEU A 327 7.42 -5.13 -16.07
N ASN A 328 6.69 -4.06 -15.79
CA ASN A 328 6.22 -3.68 -14.45
C ASN A 328 5.08 -4.55 -13.92
N GLU A 329 4.51 -5.45 -14.72
CA GLU A 329 3.50 -6.43 -14.29
C GLU A 329 4.14 -7.76 -13.85
N LEU A 330 5.45 -7.89 -14.04
CA LEU A 330 6.22 -9.10 -13.74
C LEU A 330 6.93 -8.95 -12.40
N LEU A 331 6.91 -10.02 -11.63
CA LEU A 331 7.61 -10.13 -10.38
C LEU A 331 8.29 -11.50 -10.27
N ILE A 332 9.34 -11.55 -9.47
CA ILE A 332 10.00 -12.82 -9.16
C ILE A 332 9.34 -13.40 -7.91
N VAL A 333 9.06 -14.70 -7.85
CA VAL A 333 8.65 -15.42 -6.64
C VAL A 333 9.55 -16.62 -6.38
N GLU A 334 9.74 -16.96 -5.12
CA GLU A 334 10.33 -18.23 -4.74
C GLU A 334 9.20 -19.18 -4.33
N PHE A 335 9.15 -20.37 -4.95
CA PHE A 335 8.17 -21.40 -4.68
C PHE A 335 8.78 -22.78 -4.92
N ASN A 336 8.63 -23.69 -3.95
CA ASN A 336 9.21 -25.04 -3.94
C ASN A 336 10.72 -25.04 -4.27
N ASP A 337 11.51 -24.21 -3.57
CA ASP A 337 12.95 -24.05 -3.78
C ASP A 337 13.36 -23.62 -5.21
N HIS A 338 12.43 -23.09 -5.99
CA HIS A 338 12.67 -22.54 -7.33
C HIS A 338 12.29 -21.08 -7.41
N LEU A 339 13.01 -20.33 -8.24
CA LEU A 339 12.64 -18.95 -8.59
C LEU A 339 11.77 -18.96 -9.84
N TRP A 340 10.77 -18.09 -9.86
CA TRP A 340 9.79 -17.98 -10.95
C TRP A 340 9.61 -16.52 -11.32
N ILE A 341 9.47 -16.22 -12.60
CA ILE A 341 8.88 -14.96 -13.08
C ILE A 341 7.37 -15.20 -13.17
N THR A 342 6.56 -14.29 -12.65
CA THR A 342 5.10 -14.40 -12.72
C THR A 342 4.45 -13.04 -12.89
N THR A 343 3.26 -13.01 -13.47
CA THR A 343 2.35 -11.85 -13.34
C THR A 343 1.80 -11.76 -11.91
N TYR A 344 1.37 -10.57 -11.50
CA TYR A 344 0.75 -10.34 -10.17
C TYR A 344 -0.47 -11.21 -9.87
N ASP A 345 -1.22 -11.61 -10.90
CA ASP A 345 -2.39 -12.49 -10.77
C ASP A 345 -2.06 -13.98 -10.83
N TYR A 346 -0.76 -14.33 -10.93
CA TYR A 346 -0.24 -15.70 -11.02
C TYR A 346 -0.81 -16.53 -12.19
N GLN A 347 -1.44 -15.89 -13.18
CA GLN A 347 -2.01 -16.58 -14.34
C GLN A 347 -0.93 -16.97 -15.36
N LYS A 348 0.20 -16.26 -15.38
CA LYS A 348 1.33 -16.54 -16.26
C LYS A 348 2.60 -16.63 -15.45
N TYR A 349 3.32 -17.74 -15.58
CA TYR A 349 4.56 -17.97 -14.84
C TYR A 349 5.59 -18.74 -15.67
N TRP A 350 6.86 -18.46 -15.40
CA TRP A 350 8.01 -19.08 -16.04
C TRP A 350 9.05 -19.41 -14.98
N GLN A 351 9.61 -20.61 -15.02
CA GLN A 351 10.63 -21.01 -14.05
C GLN A 351 11.97 -20.41 -14.45
N LEU A 352 12.59 -19.67 -13.54
CA LEU A 352 13.95 -19.15 -13.74
C LEU A 352 14.97 -20.30 -13.70
N SER A 353 15.89 -20.29 -14.65
CA SER A 353 16.92 -21.31 -14.86
C SER A 353 18.26 -20.67 -15.28
N GLY A 354 19.30 -21.50 -15.37
CA GLY A 354 20.62 -21.08 -15.85
C GLY A 354 21.66 -20.86 -14.74
N VAL A 355 22.84 -20.38 -15.14
CA VAL A 355 24.08 -20.40 -14.32
C VAL A 355 24.02 -19.43 -13.12
N ASN A 356 23.16 -18.42 -13.18
CA ASN A 356 23.06 -17.39 -12.14
C ASN A 356 21.95 -17.64 -11.10
N ILE A 357 21.16 -18.72 -11.22
CA ILE A 357 20.04 -18.98 -10.31
C ILE A 357 20.48 -19.23 -8.88
N ASP A 358 21.55 -20.02 -8.67
CA ASP A 358 22.03 -20.29 -7.33
C ASP A 358 22.58 -19.03 -6.65
N LYS A 359 23.10 -18.08 -7.44
CA LYS A 359 23.49 -16.76 -6.93
C LYS A 359 22.27 -15.91 -6.60
N LEU A 360 21.24 -15.93 -7.44
CA LEU A 360 19.98 -15.22 -7.17
C LEU A 360 19.31 -15.73 -5.89
N LYS A 361 19.29 -17.04 -5.65
CA LYS A 361 18.73 -17.66 -4.44
C LYS A 361 19.47 -17.27 -3.15
N GLN A 362 20.73 -16.84 -3.23
CA GLN A 362 21.50 -16.40 -2.06
C GLN A 362 21.08 -15.02 -1.54
N PHE A 363 20.38 -14.21 -2.34
CA PHE A 363 19.94 -12.89 -1.92
C PHE A 363 18.66 -12.98 -1.09
N ASN A 364 18.68 -12.34 0.07
CA ASN A 364 17.51 -12.29 0.94
C ASN A 364 16.49 -11.30 0.37
N ARG A 365 15.42 -11.82 -0.22
CA ARG A 365 14.33 -11.04 -0.82
C ARG A 365 13.55 -10.16 0.17
N GLN A 366 13.72 -10.36 1.48
CA GLN A 366 13.15 -9.47 2.49
C GLN A 366 13.98 -8.20 2.67
N MET A 367 15.24 -8.20 2.21
CA MET A 367 16.16 -7.07 2.35
C MET A 367 16.55 -6.45 1.01
N GLN A 368 16.32 -7.15 -0.10
CA GLN A 368 16.78 -6.76 -1.43
C GLN A 368 15.71 -7.03 -2.49
N ASP A 369 15.51 -6.05 -3.37
CA ASP A 369 14.53 -6.14 -4.45
C ASP A 369 15.13 -6.81 -5.68
N MET A 370 14.39 -7.75 -6.26
CA MET A 370 14.74 -8.37 -7.54
C MET A 370 13.86 -7.76 -8.63
N ILE A 371 14.45 -6.89 -9.46
CA ILE A 371 13.74 -6.16 -10.50
C ILE A 371 14.08 -6.77 -11.86
N ILE A 372 13.06 -7.13 -12.63
CA ILE A 372 13.23 -7.57 -14.01
C ILE A 372 13.45 -6.31 -14.85
N GLN A 373 14.68 -6.11 -15.32
CA GLN A 373 15.05 -4.96 -16.15
C GLN A 373 14.69 -5.16 -17.61
N GLN A 374 14.79 -6.40 -18.08
CA GLN A 374 14.52 -6.78 -19.46
C GLN A 374 14.08 -8.24 -19.51
N ILE A 375 13.13 -8.55 -20.39
CA ILE A 375 12.72 -9.91 -20.69
C ILE A 375 12.62 -10.09 -22.20
N ASP A 376 13.22 -11.15 -22.72
CA ASP A 376 13.11 -11.58 -24.11
C ASP A 376 12.49 -12.98 -24.13
N PHE A 377 11.21 -13.02 -24.49
CA PHE A 377 10.44 -14.25 -24.57
C PHE A 377 10.79 -15.11 -25.79
N GLN A 378 11.39 -14.55 -26.84
CA GLN A 378 11.85 -15.34 -27.99
C GLN A 378 13.14 -16.09 -27.65
N GLN A 379 14.04 -15.42 -26.93
CA GLN A 379 15.31 -16.00 -26.50
C GLN A 379 15.23 -16.72 -25.15
N SER A 380 14.09 -16.64 -24.46
CA SER A 380 13.88 -17.17 -23.11
C SER A 380 14.90 -16.63 -22.10
N THR A 381 15.23 -15.34 -22.19
CA THR A 381 16.21 -14.68 -21.31
C THR A 381 15.61 -13.52 -20.54
N ALA A 382 16.10 -13.30 -19.32
CA ALA A 382 15.71 -12.19 -18.46
C ALA A 382 16.94 -11.56 -17.80
N LYS A 383 16.98 -10.23 -17.75
CA LYS A 383 17.94 -9.47 -16.95
C LYS A 383 17.32 -9.06 -15.65
N ILE A 384 17.93 -9.48 -14.54
CA ILE A 384 17.43 -9.24 -13.20
C ILE A 384 18.46 -8.40 -12.45
N SER A 385 18.06 -7.24 -11.96
CA SER A 385 18.88 -6.46 -11.04
C SER A 385 18.49 -6.73 -9.60
N ILE A 386 19.50 -6.83 -8.75
CA ILE A 386 19.35 -6.83 -7.29
C ILE A 386 19.60 -5.41 -6.79
N HIS A 387 18.69 -4.88 -5.98
CA HIS A 387 18.80 -3.55 -5.34
C HIS A 387 18.77 -3.65 -3.83
#